data_AF-A0A9Q9C587-F1
#
_entry.id   AF-A0A9Q9C587-F1
#
_cell.length_a   1.000
_cell.length_b   1.000
_cell.length_c   1.000
_cell.angle_alpha   90.00
_cell.angle_beta   90.00
_cell.angle_gamma   90.00
#
_symmetry.space_group_name_H-M   'P 1'
#
loop_
_entity.id
_entity.type
_entity.pdbx_description
1 polymer ?
#
loop_
_entity_poly.entity_id
_entity_poly.type
_entity_poly.pdbx_seq_one_letter_code
_entity_poly.pdbx_strand_id
1 'polypeptide(L)'
;MESLINKLNKWHELKKEHARLIRQRREREIEEIVEEIRKTRDVEMLLGILATDSDKCKGLEGFLSTELRRSIGFNSKERINTIIKCMCILGLECEMYRLMMIDHLESVYSKTVGGPVSARIKGLIGLKGYDETNGLRIHEYVESRINEEIDRFVERIPVENPKELDGWLNEIAEVQKYRPKVLEMYKSLEIKYFSMCLGIVMLNDKASAVEDTVYLVNKIRRRSDAVGVNIDNEIMGKLNEYEMLWEGEVKALFRR
;
A
#
# COMPACT_ATOMS: atom_id res chain seq x y z
N MET A 1 21.36 69.24 -0.35
CA MET A 1 21.28 67.82 -0.78
C MET A 1 21.86 66.86 0.27
N GLU A 2 23.05 67.12 0.84
CA GLU A 2 23.68 66.25 1.85
C GLU A 2 22.82 65.96 3.10
N SER A 3 22.11 66.96 3.63
CA SER A 3 21.21 66.77 4.78
C SER A 3 20.08 65.75 4.51
N LEU A 4 19.59 65.72 3.27
CA LEU A 4 18.51 64.81 2.85
C LEU A 4 19.05 63.38 2.67
N ILE A 5 20.25 63.24 2.10
CA ILE A 5 20.96 61.96 1.98
C ILE A 5 21.27 61.37 3.37
N ASN A 6 21.74 62.19 4.31
CA ASN A 6 22.01 61.74 5.68
C ASN A 6 20.74 61.27 6.42
N LYS A 7 19.61 61.96 6.23
CA LYS A 7 18.31 61.50 6.79
C LYS A 7 17.86 60.18 6.17
N LEU A 8 18.03 60.02 4.86
CA LEU A 8 17.66 58.78 4.16
C LEU A 8 18.49 57.59 4.62
N ASN A 9 19.81 57.77 4.75
CA ASN A 9 20.72 56.75 5.28
C ASN A 9 20.36 56.37 6.73
N LYS A 10 20.08 57.36 7.58
CA LYS A 10 19.66 57.11 8.96
C LYS A 10 18.32 56.36 9.04
N TRP A 11 17.38 56.67 8.15
CA TRP A 11 16.13 55.92 8.06
C TRP A 11 16.34 54.47 7.61
N HIS A 12 17.22 54.22 6.64
CA HIS A 12 17.56 52.86 6.22
C HIS A 12 18.18 52.03 7.34
N GLU A 13 19.10 52.61 8.12
CA GLU A 13 19.69 51.93 9.28
C GLU A 13 18.63 51.66 10.37
N LEU A 14 17.76 52.61 10.67
CA LEU A 14 16.65 52.41 11.62
C LEU A 14 15.67 51.33 11.15
N LYS A 15 15.41 51.23 9.84
CA LYS A 15 14.55 50.18 9.27
C LYS A 15 15.18 48.79 9.41
N LYS A 16 16.49 48.67 9.16
CA LYS A 16 17.24 47.41 9.38
C LYS A 16 17.20 47.01 10.85
N GLU A 17 17.44 47.97 11.74
CA GLU A 17 17.43 47.74 13.18
C GLU A 17 16.05 47.33 13.70
N HIS A 18 14.99 47.99 13.24
CA HIS A 18 13.62 47.64 13.59
C HIS A 18 13.25 46.21 13.12
N ALA A 19 13.62 45.84 11.89
CA ALA A 19 13.39 44.49 11.39
C ALA A 19 14.16 43.44 12.22
N ARG A 20 15.40 43.75 12.64
CA ARG A 20 16.20 42.89 13.53
C ARG A 20 15.52 42.70 14.89
N LEU A 21 15.03 43.78 15.50
CA LEU A 21 14.36 43.73 16.80
C LEU A 21 13.04 42.94 16.75
N ILE A 22 12.24 43.10 15.68
CA ILE A 22 11.03 42.29 15.46
C ILE A 22 11.39 40.81 15.35
N ARG A 23 12.42 40.47 14.57
CA ARG A 23 12.88 39.09 14.42
C ARG A 23 13.32 38.50 15.76
N GLN A 24 14.13 39.20 16.55
CA GLN A 24 14.59 38.76 17.86
C GLN A 24 13.46 38.63 18.89
N ARG A 25 12.43 39.47 18.78
CA ARG A 25 11.23 39.33 19.61
C ARG A 25 10.48 38.06 19.25
N ARG A 26 10.25 37.82 17.95
CA ARG A 26 9.57 36.61 17.49
C ARG A 26 10.34 35.35 17.83
N GLU A 27 11.67 35.35 17.70
CA GLU A 27 12.52 34.23 18.10
C GLU A 27 12.35 33.87 19.58
N ARG A 28 12.32 34.87 20.48
CA ARG A 28 12.07 34.65 21.91
C ARG A 28 10.66 34.11 22.20
N GLU A 29 9.64 34.67 21.54
CA GLU A 29 8.26 34.18 21.66
C GLU A 29 8.15 32.71 21.22
N ILE A 30 8.82 32.34 20.12
CA ILE A 30 8.85 30.96 19.64
C ILE A 30 9.63 30.03 20.57
N GLU A 31 10.75 30.48 21.15
CA GLU A 31 11.50 29.70 22.14
C GLU A 31 10.66 29.37 23.37
N GLU A 32 9.89 30.33 23.90
CA GLU A 32 8.97 30.11 25.02
C GLU A 32 7.87 29.10 24.66
N ILE A 33 7.28 29.23 23.48
CA ILE A 33 6.26 28.29 22.99
C ILE A 33 6.84 26.88 22.81
N VAL A 34 8.04 26.76 22.24
CA VAL A 34 8.71 25.46 22.04
C VAL A 34 9.02 24.79 23.38
N GLU A 35 9.45 25.55 24.39
CA GLU A 35 9.67 25.01 25.73
C GLU A 35 8.36 24.54 26.38
N GLU A 36 7.26 25.26 26.18
CA GLU A 36 5.95 24.81 26.66
C GLU A 36 5.47 23.54 25.94
N ILE A 37 5.68 23.46 24.63
CA ILE A 37 5.40 22.25 23.84
C ILE A 37 6.22 21.06 24.34
N ARG A 38 7.50 21.25 24.69
CA ARG A 38 8.33 20.16 25.22
C ARG A 38 7.79 19.63 26.55
N LYS A 39 7.31 20.51 27.43
CA LYS A 39 6.72 20.14 28.73
C LYS A 39 5.40 19.40 28.55
N THR A 40 4.51 19.93 27.71
CA THR A 40 3.16 19.37 27.47
C THR A 40 3.17 18.20 26.50
N ARG A 41 4.24 18.07 25.71
CA ARG A 41 4.43 17.07 24.65
C ARG A 41 3.39 17.20 23.54
N ASP A 42 2.94 18.42 23.27
CA ASP A 42 1.93 18.75 22.27
C ASP A 42 2.56 18.86 20.87
N VAL A 43 2.66 17.74 20.16
CA VAL A 43 3.25 17.69 18.82
C VAL A 43 2.34 18.35 17.77
N GLU A 44 1.03 18.45 18.02
CA GLU A 44 0.12 19.13 17.09
C GLU A 44 0.35 20.63 17.12
N MET A 45 0.50 21.20 18.32
CA MET A 45 0.91 22.59 18.49
C MET A 45 2.30 22.83 17.87
N LEU A 46 3.24 21.90 18.01
CA LEU A 46 4.54 21.99 17.33
C LEU A 46 4.40 22.09 15.82
N LEU A 47 3.60 21.22 15.21
CA LEU A 47 3.39 21.22 13.78
C LEU A 47 2.81 22.57 13.30
N GLY A 48 1.87 23.12 14.07
CA GLY A 48 1.30 24.45 13.79
C GLY A 48 2.35 25.57 13.78
N ILE A 49 3.26 25.56 14.75
CA ILE A 49 4.36 26.55 14.83
C ILE A 49 5.39 26.34 13.72
N LEU A 50 5.75 25.09 13.42
CA LEU A 50 6.70 24.77 12.36
C LEU A 50 6.20 25.20 10.98
N ALA A 51 4.87 25.21 10.75
CA ALA A 51 4.30 25.68 9.49
C ALA A 51 4.58 27.17 9.22
N THR A 52 4.81 28.00 10.25
CA THR A 52 5.00 29.45 10.11
C THR A 52 6.41 29.93 10.48
N ASP A 53 7.08 29.25 11.41
CA ASP A 53 8.29 29.74 12.08
C ASP A 53 9.38 28.66 12.19
N SER A 54 9.43 27.70 11.26
CA SER A 54 10.42 26.60 11.28
C SER A 54 11.87 27.07 11.44
N ASP A 55 12.24 28.19 10.83
CA ASP A 55 13.60 28.77 10.89
C ASP A 55 14.02 29.21 12.30
N LYS A 56 13.05 29.40 13.22
CA LYS A 56 13.26 29.85 14.60
C LYS A 56 13.22 28.69 15.59
N CYS A 57 12.74 27.52 15.19
CA CYS A 57 12.60 26.35 16.03
C CYS A 57 13.91 25.53 16.09
N LYS A 58 14.67 25.64 17.18
CA LYS A 58 15.98 24.99 17.34
C LYS A 58 15.97 23.81 18.32
N GLY A 59 16.86 22.85 18.09
CA GLY A 59 17.12 21.74 19.03
C GLY A 59 15.98 20.75 19.20
N LEU A 60 15.13 20.58 18.19
CA LEU A 60 13.95 19.70 18.27
C LEU A 60 14.23 18.23 17.96
N GLU A 61 15.40 17.89 17.40
CA GLU A 61 15.74 16.53 16.98
C GLU A 61 15.62 15.51 18.13
N GLY A 62 16.23 15.77 19.28
CA GLY A 62 16.15 14.87 20.44
C GLY A 62 14.73 14.71 21.00
N PHE A 63 13.94 15.79 20.96
CA PHE A 63 12.53 15.76 21.36
C PHE A 63 11.71 14.89 20.39
N LEU A 64 11.78 15.17 19.09
CA LEU A 64 11.05 14.43 18.06
C LEU A 64 11.47 12.96 18.01
N SER A 65 12.77 12.66 18.17
CA SER A 65 13.26 11.29 18.26
C SER A 65 12.64 10.53 19.43
N THR A 66 12.51 11.18 20.59
CA THR A 66 11.92 10.57 21.79
C THR A 66 10.42 10.35 21.61
N GLU A 67 9.73 11.35 21.06
CA GLU A 67 8.30 11.25 20.78
C GLU A 67 7.99 10.21 19.70
N LEU A 68 8.84 10.06 18.68
CA LEU A 68 8.68 9.03 17.67
C LEU A 68 8.77 7.63 18.28
N ARG A 69 9.82 7.37 19.07
CA ARG A 69 9.99 6.10 19.81
C ARG A 69 8.79 5.76 20.68
N ARG A 70 8.31 6.74 21.44
CA ARG A 70 7.15 6.56 22.31
C ARG A 70 5.88 6.29 21.51
N SER A 71 5.65 7.03 20.43
CA SER A 71 4.45 6.89 19.60
C SER A 71 4.43 5.56 18.84
N ILE A 72 5.58 5.06 18.42
CA ILE A 72 5.78 3.69 17.93
C ILE A 72 5.39 2.68 19.01
N GLY A 73 5.91 2.83 20.24
CA GLY A 73 5.56 1.96 21.37
C GLY A 73 4.06 1.90 21.69
N PHE A 74 3.33 3.00 21.51
CA PHE A 74 1.87 3.07 21.68
C PHE A 74 1.08 2.73 20.40
N ASN A 75 1.75 2.52 19.27
CA ASN A 75 1.14 2.35 17.96
C ASN A 75 0.10 3.44 17.60
N SER A 76 0.41 4.70 17.89
CA SER A 76 -0.48 5.82 17.54
C SER A 76 -0.17 6.33 16.15
N LYS A 77 -0.92 5.86 15.15
CA LYS A 77 -0.72 6.18 13.72
C LYS A 77 -0.77 7.68 13.46
N GLU A 78 -1.77 8.37 14.01
CA GLU A 78 -1.98 9.81 13.84
C GLU A 78 -0.80 10.60 14.40
N ARG A 79 -0.38 10.25 15.62
CA ARG A 79 0.75 10.92 16.28
C ARG A 79 2.08 10.66 15.56
N ILE A 80 2.31 9.44 15.08
CA ILE A 80 3.50 9.10 14.27
C ILE A 80 3.55 9.98 13.02
N ASN A 81 2.44 10.12 12.28
CA ASN A 81 2.38 10.99 11.11
C ASN A 81 2.67 12.46 11.44
N THR A 82 2.10 12.99 12.52
CA THR A 82 2.35 14.37 12.95
C THR A 82 3.83 14.58 13.26
N ILE A 83 4.48 13.61 13.91
CA ILE A 83 5.92 13.66 14.20
C ILE A 83 6.75 13.64 12.91
N ILE A 84 6.43 12.75 11.97
CA ILE A 84 7.11 12.67 10.66
C ILE A 84 6.95 13.99 9.91
N LYS A 85 5.74 14.58 9.88
CA LYS A 85 5.49 15.92 9.30
C LYS A 85 6.42 16.98 9.90
N CYS A 86 6.57 17.01 11.23
CA CYS A 86 7.50 17.92 11.90
C CYS A 86 8.96 17.66 11.49
N MET A 87 9.38 16.39 11.42
CA MET A 87 10.74 16.02 11.00
C MET A 87 11.03 16.44 9.56
N CYS A 88 10.08 16.28 8.63
CA CYS A 88 10.20 16.72 7.24
C CYS A 88 10.39 18.23 7.13
N ILE A 89 9.57 19.03 7.83
CA ILE A 89 9.68 20.49 7.82
C ILE A 89 11.06 20.96 8.30
N LEU A 90 11.63 20.24 9.28
CA LEU A 90 12.94 20.54 9.85
C LEU A 90 14.11 19.92 9.07
N GLY A 91 13.86 19.13 8.02
CA GLY A 91 14.89 18.45 7.25
C GLY A 91 15.66 17.39 8.06
N LEU A 92 14.99 16.76 9.04
CA LEU A 92 15.58 15.74 9.94
C LEU A 92 15.43 14.30 9.40
N GLU A 93 15.20 14.14 8.09
CA GLU A 93 15.04 12.84 7.46
C GLU A 93 16.34 12.03 7.55
N CYS A 94 16.29 10.93 8.31
CA CYS A 94 17.44 10.07 8.56
C CYS A 94 17.05 8.61 8.45
N GLU A 95 17.95 7.81 7.88
CA GLU A 95 17.77 6.37 7.67
C GLU A 95 17.48 5.62 8.99
N MET A 96 18.00 6.11 10.12
CA MET A 96 17.70 5.54 11.43
C MET A 96 16.19 5.54 11.75
N TYR A 97 15.49 6.65 11.49
CA TYR A 97 14.05 6.74 11.77
C TYR A 97 13.24 5.88 10.80
N ARG A 98 13.68 5.81 9.55
CA ARG A 98 13.11 4.91 8.55
C ARG A 98 13.19 3.45 9.00
N LEU A 99 14.38 2.99 9.40
CA LEU A 99 14.58 1.61 9.86
C LEU A 99 13.74 1.29 11.10
N MET A 100 13.69 2.19 12.09
CA MET A 100 12.83 2.03 13.25
C MET A 100 11.34 1.92 12.89
N MET A 101 10.91 2.70 11.90
CA MET A 101 9.54 2.65 11.40
C MET A 101 9.28 1.33 10.68
N ILE A 102 10.22 0.84 9.85
CA ILE A 102 10.13 -0.47 9.19
C ILE A 102 10.00 -1.60 10.21
N ASP A 103 10.82 -1.63 11.27
CA ASP A 103 10.74 -2.63 12.33
C ASP A 103 9.36 -2.63 13.02
N HIS A 104 8.82 -1.44 13.28
CA HIS A 104 7.46 -1.30 13.81
C HIS A 104 6.41 -1.85 12.84
N LEU A 105 6.53 -1.52 11.54
CA LEU A 105 5.60 -1.97 10.51
C LEU A 105 5.65 -3.47 10.29
N GLU A 106 6.83 -4.11 10.35
CA GLU A 106 6.95 -5.57 10.35
C GLU A 106 6.23 -6.19 11.55
N SER A 107 6.37 -5.60 12.74
CA SER A 107 5.62 -6.03 13.94
C SER A 107 4.11 -5.89 13.76
N VAL A 108 3.62 -4.78 13.21
CA VAL A 108 2.19 -4.60 12.87
C VAL A 108 1.73 -5.62 11.84
N TYR A 109 2.52 -5.81 10.77
CA TYR A 109 2.23 -6.72 9.67
C TYR A 109 2.22 -8.19 10.10
N SER A 110 3.11 -8.60 11.01
CA SER A 110 3.24 -9.97 11.51
C SER A 110 1.93 -10.54 12.09
N LYS A 111 1.01 -9.68 12.54
CA LYS A 111 -0.31 -10.07 13.05
C LYS A 111 -1.29 -10.52 11.96
N THR A 112 -0.93 -10.33 10.69
CA THR A 112 -1.74 -10.73 9.51
C THR A 112 -1.26 -12.03 8.87
N VAL A 113 -0.24 -12.68 9.47
CA VAL A 113 0.36 -13.94 9.02
C VAL A 113 -0.65 -15.08 9.18
N GLY A 114 -1.39 -15.38 8.12
CA GLY A 114 -2.37 -16.47 8.07
C GLY A 114 -3.58 -16.19 7.17
N GLY A 115 -3.85 -14.93 6.83
CA GLY A 115 -4.90 -14.59 5.87
C GLY A 115 -4.51 -14.88 4.41
N PRO A 116 -5.45 -14.82 3.46
CA PRO A 116 -5.15 -14.85 2.02
C PRO A 116 -4.12 -13.79 1.62
N VAL A 117 -3.28 -14.07 0.62
CA VAL A 117 -2.29 -13.12 0.05
C VAL A 117 -2.94 -11.77 -0.27
N SER A 118 -4.11 -11.78 -0.90
CA SER A 118 -4.88 -10.58 -1.23
C SER A 118 -5.23 -9.73 0.00
N ALA A 119 -5.54 -10.36 1.14
CA ALA A 119 -5.81 -9.67 2.40
C ALA A 119 -4.52 -9.12 3.03
N ARG A 120 -3.41 -9.87 2.95
CA ARG A 120 -2.09 -9.42 3.41
C ARG A 120 -1.59 -8.20 2.63
N ILE A 121 -1.76 -8.20 1.30
CA ILE A 121 -1.44 -7.05 0.44
C ILE A 121 -2.28 -5.82 0.84
N LYS A 122 -3.59 -5.99 1.07
CA LYS A 122 -4.44 -4.88 1.57
C LYS A 122 -3.95 -4.34 2.91
N GLY A 123 -3.50 -5.22 3.82
CA GLY A 123 -2.86 -4.85 5.07
C GLY A 123 -1.62 -3.99 4.86
N LEU A 124 -0.71 -4.43 3.98
CA LEU A 124 0.51 -3.70 3.61
C LEU A 124 0.19 -2.31 3.02
N ILE A 125 -0.81 -2.20 2.15
CA ILE A 125 -1.25 -0.90 1.61
C ILE A 125 -1.74 0.02 2.72
N GLY A 126 -2.45 -0.50 3.71
CA GLY A 126 -2.89 0.26 4.88
C GLY A 126 -1.73 0.86 5.69
N LEU A 127 -0.55 0.22 5.68
CA LEU A 127 0.65 0.71 6.36
C LEU A 127 1.22 1.98 5.76
N LYS A 128 0.95 2.27 4.47
CA LYS A 128 1.34 3.55 3.84
C LYS A 128 0.81 4.75 4.61
N GLY A 129 -0.33 4.58 5.30
CA GLY A 129 -0.90 5.63 6.12
C GLY A 129 -0.10 5.99 7.38
N TYR A 130 1.01 5.32 7.72
CA TYR A 130 1.89 5.75 8.80
C TYR A 130 2.91 6.81 8.38
N ASP A 131 3.04 7.07 7.06
CA ASP A 131 3.95 8.06 6.48
C ASP A 131 3.24 8.79 5.32
N GLU A 132 2.25 9.60 5.66
CA GLU A 132 1.43 10.32 4.67
C GLU A 132 2.21 11.35 3.84
N THR A 133 3.26 11.94 4.42
CA THR A 133 4.13 12.90 3.72
C THR A 133 5.19 12.23 2.88
N ASN A 134 5.31 10.91 2.96
CA ASN A 134 6.39 10.16 2.33
C ASN A 134 7.80 10.60 2.79
N GLY A 135 7.91 11.10 4.02
CA GLY A 135 9.15 11.65 4.58
C GLY A 135 10.18 10.58 4.91
N LEU A 136 9.71 9.39 5.30
CA LEU A 136 10.57 8.25 5.61
C LEU A 136 10.64 7.25 4.45
N ARG A 137 10.00 7.55 3.32
CA ARG A 137 9.96 6.68 2.13
C ARG A 137 9.49 5.26 2.46
N ILE A 138 8.47 5.16 3.32
CA ILE A 138 7.88 3.88 3.73
C ILE A 138 7.16 3.20 2.57
N HIS A 139 6.71 3.97 1.57
CA HIS A 139 6.11 3.42 0.35
C HIS A 139 7.03 2.41 -0.37
N GLU A 140 8.36 2.66 -0.41
CA GLU A 140 9.34 1.76 -1.04
C GLU A 140 9.38 0.40 -0.34
N TYR A 141 9.39 0.41 1.00
CA TYR A 141 9.34 -0.81 1.81
C TYR A 141 8.02 -1.56 1.58
N VAL A 142 6.88 -0.86 1.61
CA VAL A 142 5.57 -1.46 1.38
C VAL A 142 5.49 -2.11 -0.01
N GLU A 143 6.01 -1.44 -1.04
CA GLU A 143 6.01 -1.96 -2.41
C GLU A 143 6.93 -3.17 -2.57
N SER A 144 8.12 -3.14 -1.97
CA SER A 144 9.01 -4.30 -1.91
C SER A 144 8.31 -5.48 -1.25
N ARG A 145 7.62 -5.26 -0.12
CA ARG A 145 6.96 -6.32 0.61
C ARG A 145 5.76 -6.91 -0.13
N ILE A 146 4.98 -6.06 -0.83
CA ILE A 146 3.90 -6.52 -1.71
C ILE A 146 4.47 -7.41 -2.82
N ASN A 147 5.58 -6.99 -3.45
CA ASN A 147 6.24 -7.80 -4.47
C ASN A 147 6.65 -9.17 -3.94
N GLU A 148 7.27 -9.24 -2.76
CA GLU A 148 7.66 -10.51 -2.13
C GLU A 148 6.47 -11.41 -1.76
N GLU A 149 5.32 -10.84 -1.37
CA GLU A 149 4.08 -11.61 -1.15
C GLU A 149 3.55 -12.20 -2.46
N ILE A 150 3.62 -11.45 -3.55
CA ILE A 150 3.20 -11.90 -4.88
C ILE A 150 4.16 -12.97 -5.42
N ASP A 151 5.47 -12.78 -5.26
CA ASP A 151 6.48 -13.75 -5.70
C ASP A 151 6.26 -15.11 -4.99
N ARG A 152 6.09 -15.09 -3.66
CA ARG A 152 5.77 -16.30 -2.89
C ARG A 152 4.44 -16.94 -3.27
N PHE A 153 3.45 -16.15 -3.69
CA PHE A 153 2.16 -16.67 -4.17
C PHE A 153 2.31 -17.39 -5.51
N VAL A 154 3.12 -16.84 -6.43
CA VAL A 154 3.41 -17.43 -7.74
C VAL A 154 4.28 -18.67 -7.62
N GLU A 155 5.21 -18.73 -6.66
CA GLU A 155 6.02 -19.92 -6.40
C GLU A 155 5.22 -21.14 -5.90
N ARG A 156 4.02 -20.92 -5.37
CA ARG A 156 3.19 -21.94 -4.71
C ARG A 156 1.98 -22.40 -5.54
N ILE A 157 2.05 -22.34 -6.86
CA ILE A 157 0.93 -22.76 -7.72
C ILE A 157 0.65 -24.26 -7.51
N PRO A 158 -0.54 -24.65 -7.01
CA PRO A 158 -0.84 -26.03 -6.68
C PRO A 158 -1.38 -26.77 -7.90
N VAL A 159 -0.49 -27.10 -8.85
CA VAL A 159 -0.89 -27.64 -10.16
C VAL A 159 -1.37 -29.10 -10.17
N GLU A 160 -1.30 -29.79 -9.04
CA GLU A 160 -1.64 -31.22 -8.90
C GLU A 160 -2.98 -31.46 -8.20
N ASN A 161 -3.49 -30.47 -7.46
CA ASN A 161 -4.73 -30.58 -6.70
C ASN A 161 -5.77 -29.58 -7.23
N PRO A 162 -6.88 -30.04 -7.85
CA PRO A 162 -7.85 -29.14 -8.48
C PRO A 162 -8.56 -28.25 -7.46
N LYS A 163 -8.75 -28.71 -6.22
CA LYS A 163 -9.37 -27.91 -5.15
C LYS A 163 -8.47 -26.76 -4.71
N GLU A 164 -7.18 -27.03 -4.56
CA GLU A 164 -6.21 -26.00 -4.20
C GLU A 164 -5.98 -25.03 -5.37
N LEU A 165 -5.93 -25.54 -6.61
CA LEU A 165 -5.82 -24.72 -7.80
C LEU A 165 -7.02 -23.79 -7.97
N ASP A 166 -8.24 -24.26 -7.68
CA ASP A 166 -9.43 -23.42 -7.67
C ASP A 166 -9.31 -22.26 -6.67
N GLY A 167 -8.85 -22.55 -5.45
CA GLY A 167 -8.59 -21.53 -4.42
C GLY A 167 -7.56 -20.51 -4.89
N TRP A 168 -6.46 -20.98 -5.48
CA TRP A 168 -5.42 -20.13 -6.04
C TRP A 168 -5.93 -19.26 -7.20
N LEU A 169 -6.73 -19.82 -8.12
CA LEU A 169 -7.33 -19.10 -9.25
C LEU A 169 -8.37 -18.05 -8.80
N ASN A 170 -9.07 -18.30 -7.68
CA ASN A 170 -9.93 -17.27 -7.10
C ASN A 170 -9.12 -16.12 -6.49
N GLU A 171 -7.97 -16.42 -5.88
CA GLU A 171 -7.12 -15.41 -5.27
C GLU A 171 -6.34 -14.57 -6.29
N ILE A 172 -5.84 -15.16 -7.38
CA ILE A 172 -5.11 -14.43 -8.43
C ILE A 172 -5.97 -13.32 -9.05
N ALA A 173 -7.29 -13.47 -9.11
CA ALA A 173 -8.20 -12.44 -9.61
C ALA A 173 -8.14 -11.13 -8.79
N GLU A 174 -7.83 -11.24 -7.49
CA GLU A 174 -7.59 -10.10 -6.62
C GLU A 174 -6.11 -9.66 -6.64
N VAL A 175 -5.16 -10.61 -6.71
CA VAL A 175 -3.72 -10.31 -6.70
C VAL A 175 -3.26 -9.58 -7.97
N GLN A 176 -3.81 -9.93 -9.14
CA GLN A 176 -3.43 -9.33 -10.43
C GLN A 176 -3.62 -7.81 -10.48
N LYS A 177 -4.55 -7.26 -9.67
CA LYS A 177 -4.77 -5.81 -9.53
C LYS A 177 -3.52 -5.07 -9.04
N TYR A 178 -2.62 -5.76 -8.34
CA TYR A 178 -1.38 -5.20 -7.81
C TYR A 178 -0.16 -5.49 -8.70
N ARG A 179 -0.18 -6.58 -9.48
CA ARG A 179 0.85 -6.91 -10.48
C ARG A 179 0.22 -7.59 -11.71
N PRO A 180 -0.16 -6.82 -12.74
CA PRO A 180 -0.87 -7.35 -13.92
C PRO A 180 -0.11 -8.46 -14.68
N LYS A 181 1.23 -8.45 -14.63
CA LYS A 181 2.07 -9.49 -15.28
C LYS A 181 1.79 -10.90 -14.76
N VAL A 182 1.26 -11.05 -13.54
CA VAL A 182 0.87 -12.36 -12.98
C VAL A 182 -0.27 -13.00 -13.80
N LEU A 183 -1.06 -12.19 -14.50
CA LEU A 183 -2.14 -12.64 -15.38
C LEU A 183 -1.63 -13.43 -16.61
N GLU A 184 -0.38 -13.26 -17.01
CA GLU A 184 0.21 -14.01 -18.13
C GLU A 184 0.17 -15.53 -17.88
N MET A 185 0.19 -15.94 -16.60
CA MET A 185 0.11 -17.34 -16.19
C MET A 185 -1.32 -17.84 -15.97
N TYR A 186 -2.30 -16.94 -15.83
CA TYR A 186 -3.68 -17.28 -15.48
C TYR A 186 -4.32 -18.21 -16.51
N LYS A 187 -4.22 -17.85 -17.79
CA LYS A 187 -4.89 -18.57 -18.88
C LYS A 187 -4.51 -20.05 -18.93
N SER A 188 -3.22 -20.36 -18.84
CA SER A 188 -2.75 -21.76 -18.89
C SER A 188 -3.19 -22.56 -17.66
N LEU A 189 -3.20 -21.93 -16.49
CA LEU A 189 -3.62 -22.56 -15.23
C LEU A 189 -5.14 -22.79 -15.17
N GLU A 190 -5.93 -21.85 -15.67
CA GLU A 190 -7.39 -21.97 -15.75
C GLU A 190 -7.81 -23.11 -16.70
N ILE A 191 -7.12 -23.26 -17.85
CA ILE A 191 -7.32 -24.39 -18.78
C ILE A 191 -6.88 -25.72 -18.15
N LYS A 192 -5.77 -25.72 -17.40
CA LYS A 192 -5.31 -26.90 -16.66
C LYS A 192 -6.33 -27.31 -15.61
N TYR A 193 -6.83 -26.37 -14.82
CA TYR A 193 -7.91 -26.58 -13.85
C TYR A 193 -9.14 -27.16 -14.53
N PHE A 194 -9.58 -26.58 -15.64
CA PHE A 194 -10.70 -27.09 -16.43
C PHE A 194 -10.51 -28.55 -16.83
N SER A 195 -9.34 -28.88 -17.37
CA SER A 195 -9.01 -30.25 -17.82
C SER A 195 -9.02 -31.25 -16.67
N MET A 196 -8.48 -30.86 -15.51
CA MET A 196 -8.49 -31.71 -14.30
C MET A 196 -9.91 -31.97 -13.80
N CYS A 197 -10.74 -30.92 -13.71
CA CYS A 197 -12.12 -31.05 -13.27
C CYS A 197 -12.96 -31.87 -14.26
N LEU A 198 -12.79 -31.63 -15.57
CA LEU A 198 -13.49 -32.39 -16.60
C LEU A 198 -13.13 -33.87 -16.52
N GLY A 199 -11.85 -34.21 -16.33
CA GLY A 199 -11.42 -35.60 -16.11
C GLY A 199 -12.09 -36.29 -14.91
N ILE A 200 -12.45 -35.55 -13.86
CA ILE A 200 -13.19 -36.07 -12.70
C ILE A 200 -14.68 -36.21 -13.03
N VAL A 201 -15.28 -35.17 -13.63
CA VAL A 201 -16.71 -35.13 -13.98
C VAL A 201 -17.07 -36.28 -14.93
N MET A 202 -16.18 -36.60 -15.86
CA MET A 202 -16.38 -37.67 -16.84
C MET A 202 -16.29 -39.09 -16.25
N LEU A 203 -15.95 -39.23 -14.96
CA LEU A 203 -16.02 -40.52 -14.25
C LEU A 203 -17.43 -40.83 -13.72
N ASN A 204 -18.33 -39.83 -13.69
CA ASN A 204 -19.72 -39.98 -13.28
C ASN A 204 -20.61 -40.45 -14.45
N ASP A 205 -21.89 -40.73 -14.18
CA ASP A 205 -22.85 -41.02 -15.24
C ASP A 205 -23.05 -39.82 -16.19
N LYS A 206 -23.46 -40.12 -17.43
CA LYS A 206 -23.50 -39.13 -18.52
C LYS A 206 -24.41 -37.93 -18.23
N ALA A 207 -25.53 -38.13 -17.54
CA ALA A 207 -26.47 -37.04 -17.26
C ALA A 207 -25.89 -36.06 -16.23
N SER A 208 -25.36 -36.58 -15.12
CA SER A 208 -24.66 -35.79 -14.10
C SER A 208 -23.44 -35.06 -14.68
N ALA A 209 -22.72 -35.70 -15.60
CA ALA A 209 -21.55 -35.10 -16.25
C ALA A 209 -21.88 -33.85 -17.08
N VAL A 210 -23.05 -33.80 -17.72
CA VAL A 210 -23.49 -32.61 -18.49
C VAL A 210 -23.75 -31.43 -17.58
N GLU A 211 -24.52 -31.63 -16.50
CA GLU A 211 -24.86 -30.56 -15.54
C GLU A 211 -23.59 -29.99 -14.88
N ASP A 212 -22.71 -30.86 -14.39
CA ASP A 212 -21.45 -30.48 -13.78
C ASP A 212 -20.53 -29.72 -14.75
N THR A 213 -20.53 -30.13 -16.03
CA THR A 213 -19.76 -29.44 -17.09
C THR A 213 -20.31 -28.05 -17.35
N VAL A 214 -21.63 -27.88 -17.41
CA VAL A 214 -22.28 -26.58 -17.57
C VAL A 214 -21.94 -25.66 -16.39
N TYR A 215 -21.98 -26.18 -15.16
CA TYR A 215 -21.57 -25.45 -13.97
C TYR A 215 -20.11 -24.99 -14.06
N LEU A 216 -19.21 -25.91 -14.40
CA LEU A 216 -17.77 -25.66 -14.50
C LEU A 216 -17.44 -24.57 -15.53
N VAL A 217 -18.02 -24.64 -16.73
CA VAL A 217 -17.82 -23.63 -17.79
C VAL A 217 -18.31 -22.25 -17.33
N ASN A 218 -19.48 -22.18 -16.71
CA ASN A 218 -20.02 -20.92 -16.20
C ASN A 218 -19.16 -20.31 -15.08
N LYS A 219 -18.63 -21.15 -14.18
CA LYS A 219 -17.72 -20.72 -13.12
C LYS A 219 -16.44 -20.12 -13.70
N ILE A 220 -15.82 -20.82 -14.65
CA ILE A 220 -14.59 -20.39 -15.31
C ILE A 220 -14.82 -19.08 -16.07
N ARG A 221 -15.92 -18.95 -16.82
CA ARG A 221 -16.25 -17.70 -17.52
C ARG A 221 -16.39 -16.52 -16.58
N ARG A 222 -17.17 -16.65 -15.50
CA ARG A 222 -17.32 -15.57 -14.50
C ARG A 222 -15.98 -15.11 -13.95
N ARG A 223 -15.07 -16.05 -13.66
CA ARG A 223 -13.73 -15.74 -13.15
C ARG A 223 -12.84 -15.11 -14.23
N SER A 224 -12.88 -15.64 -15.44
CA SER A 224 -12.12 -15.15 -16.60
C SER A 224 -12.55 -13.72 -16.98
N ASP A 225 -13.87 -13.45 -16.97
CA ASP A 225 -14.45 -12.12 -17.16
C ASP A 225 -13.96 -11.13 -16.09
N ALA A 226 -13.91 -11.55 -14.82
CA ALA A 226 -13.43 -10.71 -13.72
C ALA A 226 -11.96 -10.29 -13.85
N VAL A 227 -11.17 -11.06 -14.60
CA VAL A 227 -9.76 -10.75 -14.90
C VAL A 227 -9.51 -10.30 -16.33
N GLY A 228 -10.56 -10.14 -17.14
CA GLY A 228 -10.48 -9.64 -18.51
C GLY A 228 -9.84 -10.60 -19.52
N VAL A 229 -9.91 -11.92 -19.28
CA VAL A 229 -9.34 -12.95 -20.17
C VAL A 229 -10.47 -13.75 -20.82
N ASN A 230 -10.37 -14.03 -22.12
CA ASN A 230 -11.26 -14.96 -22.81
C ASN A 230 -10.52 -16.27 -23.12
N ILE A 231 -11.12 -17.39 -22.69
CA ILE A 231 -10.59 -18.75 -22.90
C ILE A 231 -11.63 -19.71 -23.52
N ASP A 232 -12.70 -19.18 -24.11
CA ASP A 232 -13.80 -19.99 -24.66
C ASP A 232 -13.33 -20.96 -25.75
N ASN A 233 -12.39 -20.54 -26.60
CA ASN A 233 -11.85 -21.40 -27.67
C ASN A 233 -11.10 -22.60 -27.10
N GLU A 234 -10.31 -22.40 -26.06
CA GLU A 234 -9.56 -23.46 -25.39
C GLU A 234 -10.49 -24.40 -24.62
N ILE A 235 -11.53 -23.86 -23.98
CA ILE A 235 -12.60 -24.66 -23.35
C ILE A 235 -13.33 -25.50 -24.39
N MET A 236 -13.74 -24.91 -25.52
CA MET A 236 -14.42 -25.65 -26.61
C MET A 236 -13.53 -26.78 -27.15
N GLY A 237 -12.24 -26.53 -27.35
CA GLY A 237 -11.29 -27.55 -27.77
C GLY A 237 -11.24 -28.72 -26.80
N LYS A 238 -11.14 -28.43 -25.49
CA LYS A 238 -11.14 -29.46 -24.44
C LYS A 238 -12.47 -30.21 -24.36
N LEU A 239 -13.61 -29.53 -24.43
CA LEU A 239 -14.92 -30.18 -24.45
C LEU A 239 -15.09 -31.13 -25.65
N ASN A 240 -14.49 -30.79 -26.80
CA ASN A 240 -14.52 -31.65 -27.98
C ASN A 240 -13.65 -32.90 -27.81
N GLU A 241 -12.49 -32.80 -27.13
CA GLU A 241 -11.64 -33.95 -26.80
C GLU A 241 -12.38 -35.01 -25.93
N TYR A 242 -13.33 -34.56 -25.10
CA TYR A 242 -14.15 -35.41 -24.24
C TYR A 242 -15.55 -35.71 -24.81
N GLU A 243 -15.80 -35.39 -26.09
CA GLU A 243 -17.09 -35.58 -26.78
C GLU A 243 -18.30 -34.84 -26.13
N MET A 244 -18.04 -33.87 -25.24
CA MET A 244 -19.07 -33.13 -24.48
C MET A 244 -19.59 -31.88 -25.19
N LEU A 245 -18.84 -31.32 -26.14
CA LEU A 245 -19.21 -30.06 -26.81
C LEU A 245 -20.54 -30.14 -27.57
N TRP A 246 -20.93 -31.34 -27.99
CA TRP A 246 -22.11 -31.58 -28.82
C TRP A 246 -23.40 -31.77 -28.01
N GLU A 247 -23.28 -31.94 -26.69
CA GLU A 247 -24.42 -32.00 -25.79
C GLU A 247 -25.18 -30.67 -25.79
N GLY A 248 -26.52 -30.72 -25.89
CA GLY A 248 -27.35 -29.56 -26.21
C GLY A 248 -27.16 -28.38 -25.25
N GLU A 249 -27.07 -28.67 -23.96
CA GLU A 249 -26.89 -27.68 -22.89
C GLU A 249 -25.49 -27.05 -22.91
N VAL A 250 -24.45 -27.87 -23.12
CA VAL A 250 -23.07 -27.40 -23.24
C VAL A 250 -22.89 -26.55 -24.50
N LYS A 251 -23.42 -27.01 -25.64
CA LYS A 251 -23.38 -26.30 -26.92
C LYS A 251 -24.07 -24.93 -26.84
N ALA A 252 -25.16 -24.83 -26.07
CA ALA A 252 -25.89 -23.58 -25.88
C ALA A 252 -25.05 -22.49 -25.21
N LEU A 253 -24.04 -22.86 -24.40
CA LEU A 253 -23.16 -21.90 -23.73
C LEU A 253 -22.34 -21.04 -24.72
N PHE A 254 -22.03 -21.55 -25.92
CA PHE A 254 -21.11 -20.90 -26.87
C PHE A 254 -21.80 -20.25 -28.08
N ARG A 255 -23.13 -20.17 -28.08
CA ARG A 255 -23.94 -19.64 -29.21
C ARG A 255 -24.32 -18.16 -29.08
N ARG A 256 -23.55 -17.38 -28.31
CA ARG A 256 -23.77 -15.94 -28.15
C ARG A 256 -22.94 -15.12 -29.13
#